data_AF-A0A2N2E463-F1
#
_entry.id   AF-A0A2N2E463-F1
#
_cell.length_a   1.000
_cell.length_b   1.000
_cell.length_c   1.000
_cell.angle_alpha   90.00
_cell.angle_beta   90.00
_cell.angle_gamma   90.00
#
_symmetry.space_group_name_H-M   'P 1'
#
loop_
_entity.id
_entity.type
_entity.pdbx_description
1 polymer ?
#
loop_
_entity_poly.entity_id
_entity_poly.type
_entity_poly.pdbx_seq_one_letter_code
_entity_poly.pdbx_strand_id
1 'polypeptide(L)'
;MSYQEKKSIVSIVTGLVILIAYFVYTYTKYQAGVVIEGDLKFWAGAMLLFIAIGVVATIIIQILFHILLSVSIAIKAKANNKECDDKEIEKSIELEMVSDEMDKLIELKSNVIGFGVAGVGFVLGLIALVLDYSVAVMLNVMFASFSIGSILEGITQLYFYRKGINHG
;
A
#
# COMPACT_ATOMS: atom_id res chain seq x y z
N MET A 1 -7.59 1.09 17.99
CA MET A 1 -6.75 1.38 16.82
C MET A 1 -7.25 2.64 16.16
N SER A 2 -6.34 3.59 15.93
CA SER A 2 -6.63 4.85 15.23
C SER A 2 -7.08 4.60 13.79
N TYR A 3 -7.78 5.56 13.21
CA TYR A 3 -8.12 5.60 11.79
C TYR A 3 -6.89 5.31 10.91
N GLN A 4 -5.76 5.96 11.20
CA GLN A 4 -4.53 5.83 10.42
C GLN A 4 -3.92 4.42 10.51
N GLU A 5 -3.95 3.79 11.69
CA GLU A 5 -3.45 2.42 11.85
C GLU A 5 -4.27 1.41 11.03
N LYS A 6 -5.60 1.54 11.06
CA LYS A 6 -6.49 0.66 10.28
C LYS A 6 -6.29 0.87 8.78
N LYS A 7 -6.20 2.13 8.34
CA LYS A 7 -5.92 2.50 6.95
C LYS A 7 -4.59 1.87 6.48
N SER A 8 -3.55 1.98 7.31
CA SER A 8 -2.23 1.42 7.00
C SER A 8 -2.27 -0.12 6.87
N ILE A 9 -2.96 -0.83 7.78
CA ILE A 9 -3.18 -2.28 7.64
C ILE A 9 -3.86 -2.63 6.31
N VAL A 10 -4.94 -1.95 5.99
CA VAL A 10 -5.71 -2.21 4.77
C VAL A 10 -4.84 -1.98 3.54
N SER A 11 -4.03 -0.93 3.53
CA SER A 11 -3.08 -0.64 2.45
C SER A 11 -2.01 -1.74 2.30
N ILE A 12 -1.39 -2.18 3.40
CA ILE A 12 -0.41 -3.27 3.40
C ILE A 12 -1.01 -4.56 2.81
N VAL A 13 -2.19 -4.96 3.27
CA VAL A 13 -2.87 -6.17 2.80
C VAL A 13 -3.20 -6.05 1.30
N THR A 14 -3.69 -4.89 0.88
CA THR A 14 -4.01 -4.64 -0.54
C THR A 14 -2.76 -4.74 -1.41
N GLY A 15 -1.65 -4.10 -0.99
CA GLY A 15 -0.37 -4.18 -1.68
C GLY A 15 0.18 -5.61 -1.79
N LEU A 16 0.10 -6.38 -0.69
CA LEU A 16 0.49 -7.80 -0.68
C LEU A 16 -0.35 -8.63 -1.66
N VAL A 17 -1.67 -8.45 -1.66
CA VAL A 17 -2.58 -9.18 -2.56
C VAL A 17 -2.27 -8.85 -4.01
N ILE A 18 -2.07 -7.58 -4.36
CA ILE A 18 -1.72 -7.16 -5.73
C ILE A 18 -0.38 -7.76 -6.15
N LEU A 19 0.63 -7.71 -5.28
CA LEU A 19 1.96 -8.23 -5.56
C LEU A 19 1.93 -9.75 -5.79
N ILE A 20 1.26 -10.49 -4.92
CA ILE A 20 1.11 -11.95 -5.06
C ILE A 20 0.34 -12.27 -6.33
N ALA A 21 -0.76 -11.57 -6.60
CA ALA A 21 -1.56 -11.78 -7.80
C ALA A 21 -0.75 -11.52 -9.09
N TYR A 22 0.10 -10.49 -9.10
CA TYR A 22 1.02 -10.21 -10.21
C TYR A 22 2.00 -11.36 -10.46
N PHE A 23 2.67 -11.86 -9.41
CA PHE A 23 3.62 -12.95 -9.54
C PHE A 23 2.94 -14.26 -9.96
N VAL A 24 1.77 -14.57 -9.39
CA VAL A 24 0.99 -15.75 -9.79
C VAL A 24 0.58 -15.65 -11.26
N TYR A 25 0.11 -14.50 -11.72
CA TYR A 25 -0.31 -14.29 -13.11
C TYR A 25 0.86 -14.48 -14.09
N THR A 26 1.98 -13.80 -13.85
CA THR A 26 3.15 -13.84 -14.74
C THR A 26 3.84 -15.22 -14.72
N TYR A 27 4.01 -15.81 -13.54
CA TYR A 27 4.60 -17.15 -13.39
C TYR A 27 3.75 -18.22 -14.08
N THR A 28 2.42 -18.16 -13.95
CA THR A 28 1.51 -19.11 -14.62
C THR A 28 1.63 -19.03 -16.14
N LYS A 29 1.72 -17.81 -16.69
CA LYS A 29 1.86 -17.60 -18.14
C LYS A 29 3.23 -18.05 -18.67
N TYR A 30 4.28 -17.84 -17.88
CA TYR A 30 5.62 -18.32 -18.20
C TYR A 30 5.70 -19.85 -18.18
N GLN A 31 5.19 -20.50 -17.13
CA GLN A 31 5.17 -21.97 -17.00
C GLN A 31 4.34 -22.64 -18.09
N ALA A 32 3.27 -22.00 -18.56
CA ALA A 32 2.47 -22.49 -19.67
C ALA A 32 3.16 -22.34 -21.04
N GLY A 33 4.37 -21.77 -21.11
CA GLY A 33 5.09 -21.50 -22.36
C GLY A 33 4.43 -20.45 -23.25
N VAL A 34 3.44 -19.71 -22.72
CA VAL A 34 2.70 -18.67 -23.45
C VAL A 34 3.55 -17.41 -23.62
N VAL A 35 4.52 -17.21 -22.72
CA VAL A 35 5.38 -16.04 -22.65
C VAL A 35 6.81 -16.51 -22.46
N ILE A 36 7.73 -15.91 -23.22
CA ILE A 36 9.18 -16.09 -23.07
C ILE A 36 9.79 -14.91 -22.31
N GLU A 37 10.96 -15.09 -21.73
CA GLU A 37 11.66 -14.03 -20.96
C GLU A 37 11.93 -12.79 -21.82
N GLY A 38 12.18 -12.96 -23.12
CA GLY A 38 12.43 -11.85 -24.05
C GLY A 38 11.19 -11.04 -24.44
N ASP A 39 9.99 -11.43 -24.05
CA ASP A 39 8.75 -10.70 -24.39
C ASP A 39 8.52 -9.50 -23.47
N LEU A 40 9.32 -8.45 -23.69
CA LEU A 40 9.28 -7.22 -22.89
C LEU A 40 7.91 -6.52 -22.96
N LYS A 41 7.19 -6.69 -24.08
CA LYS A 41 5.85 -6.10 -24.25
C LYS A 41 4.86 -6.75 -23.30
N PHE A 42 4.92 -8.07 -23.14
CA PHE A 42 4.11 -8.77 -22.14
C PHE A 42 4.46 -8.31 -20.72
N TRP A 43 5.75 -8.28 -20.35
CA TRP A 43 6.15 -7.93 -18.98
C TRP A 43 5.74 -6.50 -18.61
N ALA A 44 6.01 -5.53 -19.48
CA ALA A 44 5.61 -4.15 -19.28
C ALA A 44 4.07 -4.00 -19.26
N GLY A 45 3.36 -4.69 -20.16
CA GLY A 45 1.91 -4.68 -20.22
C GLY A 45 1.26 -5.27 -18.96
N ALA A 46 1.80 -6.37 -18.44
CA ALA A 46 1.34 -6.99 -17.20
C ALA A 46 1.56 -6.05 -16.00
N MET A 47 2.73 -5.41 -15.90
CA MET A 47 3.00 -4.44 -14.83
C MET A 47 2.05 -3.26 -14.88
N LEU A 48 1.84 -2.66 -16.05
CA LEU A 48 0.90 -1.55 -16.22
C LEU A 48 -0.53 -1.96 -15.85
N LEU A 49 -0.96 -3.16 -16.24
CA LEU A 49 -2.27 -3.69 -15.88
C LEU A 49 -2.42 -3.82 -14.36
N PHE A 50 -1.45 -4.41 -13.67
CA PHE A 50 -1.51 -4.60 -12.21
C PHE A 50 -1.37 -3.28 -11.44
N ILE A 51 -0.61 -2.31 -11.94
CA ILE A 51 -0.58 -0.94 -11.40
C ILE A 51 -1.97 -0.31 -11.51
N ALA A 52 -2.60 -0.38 -12.69
CA ALA A 52 -3.94 0.18 -12.90
C ALA A 52 -4.99 -0.49 -12.01
N ILE A 53 -4.99 -1.82 -11.91
CA ILE A 53 -5.85 -2.58 -11.00
C ILE A 53 -5.60 -2.15 -9.56
N GLY A 54 -4.34 -1.98 -9.16
CA GLY A 54 -3.98 -1.58 -7.81
C GLY A 54 -4.47 -0.19 -7.43
N VAL A 55 -4.36 0.78 -8.34
CA VAL A 55 -4.90 2.14 -8.14
C VAL A 55 -6.42 2.09 -7.96
N VAL A 56 -7.13 1.39 -8.87
CA VAL A 56 -8.60 1.26 -8.80
C VAL A 56 -9.03 0.56 -7.50
N ALA A 57 -8.37 -0.54 -7.14
CA ALA A 57 -8.65 -1.27 -5.90
C ALA A 57 -8.44 -0.37 -4.67
N THR A 58 -7.36 0.41 -4.64
CA THR A 58 -7.06 1.32 -3.53
C THR A 58 -8.15 2.39 -3.38
N ILE A 59 -8.61 2.98 -4.49
CA ILE A 59 -9.70 3.98 -4.47
C ILE A 59 -10.99 3.36 -3.91
N ILE A 60 -11.39 2.19 -4.43
CA ILE A 60 -12.61 1.50 -3.98
C ILE A 60 -12.51 1.17 -2.48
N ILE A 61 -11.37 0.63 -2.06
CA ILE A 61 -11.14 0.25 -0.66
C ILE A 61 -11.15 1.47 0.26
N GLN A 62 -10.58 2.61 -0.15
CA GLN A 62 -10.64 3.85 0.63
C GLN A 62 -12.07 4.35 0.79
N ILE A 63 -12.87 4.36 -0.29
CA ILE A 63 -14.28 4.75 -0.24
C ILE A 63 -15.05 3.85 0.73
N LEU A 64 -14.90 2.53 0.61
CA LEU A 64 -15.54 1.57 1.52
C LEU A 64 -15.08 1.77 2.96
N PHE A 65 -13.81 2.03 3.19
CA PHE A 65 -13.25 2.27 4.52
C PHE A 65 -13.85 3.51 5.18
N HIS A 66 -13.98 4.62 4.45
CA HIS A 66 -14.65 5.84 4.95
C HIS A 66 -16.11 5.58 5.33
N ILE A 67 -16.86 4.86 4.48
CA ILE A 67 -18.26 4.52 4.77
C ILE A 67 -18.37 3.66 6.04
N LEU A 68 -17.53 2.61 6.16
CA LEU A 68 -17.54 1.72 7.31
C LEU A 68 -17.16 2.44 8.61
N LEU A 69 -16.22 3.40 8.55
CA LEU A 69 -15.86 4.22 9.70
C LEU A 69 -17.07 5.06 10.15
N SER A 70 -17.69 5.79 9.24
CA SER A 70 -18.84 6.65 9.55
C SER A 70 -20.00 5.86 10.15
N VAL A 71 -20.31 4.69 9.58
CA VAL A 71 -21.35 3.78 10.11
C VAL A 71 -20.97 3.27 11.50
N SER A 72 -19.71 2.88 11.73
CA SER A 72 -19.24 2.39 13.02
C SER A 72 -19.37 3.43 14.13
N ILE A 73 -19.08 4.70 13.81
CA ILE A 73 -19.20 5.83 14.75
C ILE A 73 -20.68 6.06 15.08
N ALA A 74 -21.56 6.11 14.07
CA ALA A 74 -23.00 6.30 14.27
C ALA A 74 -23.62 5.18 15.12
N ILE A 75 -23.27 3.92 14.87
CA ILE A 75 -23.75 2.77 15.67
C ILE A 75 -23.26 2.89 17.12
N LYS A 76 -21.99 3.25 17.34
CA LYS A 76 -21.41 3.37 18.68
C LYS A 76 -22.01 4.53 19.47
N ALA A 77 -22.39 5.62 18.82
CA ALA A 77 -23.11 6.73 19.43
C ALA A 77 -24.48 6.28 19.94
N LYS A 78 -25.26 5.60 19.08
CA LYS A 78 -26.59 5.09 19.42
C LYS A 78 -26.58 4.00 20.50
N ALA A 79 -25.58 3.11 20.48
CA ALA A 79 -25.44 2.03 21.47
C ALA A 79 -25.12 2.53 22.89
N ASN A 80 -24.49 3.70 23.02
CA ASN A 80 -24.16 4.30 24.32
C ASN A 80 -25.26 5.20 24.90
N ASN A 81 -26.49 5.15 24.34
CA ASN A 81 -27.63 6.00 24.74
C ASN A 81 -27.28 7.51 24.79
N LYS A 82 -26.35 7.96 23.95
CA LYS A 82 -26.19 9.39 23.72
C LYS A 82 -27.29 9.82 22.75
N GLU A 83 -28.15 10.75 23.18
CA GLU A 83 -28.88 11.59 22.24
C GLU A 83 -27.84 12.42 21.48
N CYS A 84 -27.30 11.85 20.41
CA CYS A 84 -26.38 12.55 19.54
C CYS A 84 -27.20 13.30 18.51
N ASP A 85 -27.09 14.63 18.52
CA ASP A 85 -27.50 15.46 17.38
C ASP A 85 -26.64 15.07 16.17
N ASP A 86 -27.23 15.05 14.96
CA ASP A 86 -26.54 14.66 13.72
C ASP A 86 -25.26 15.51 13.51
N LYS A 87 -25.29 16.77 13.97
CA LYS A 87 -24.15 17.70 13.94
C LYS A 87 -22.99 17.27 14.84
N GLU A 88 -23.26 16.63 15.98
CA GLU A 88 -22.20 16.11 16.85
C GLU A 88 -21.51 14.89 16.24
N ILE A 89 -22.28 14.04 15.54
CA ILE A 89 -21.75 12.88 14.82
C ILE A 89 -20.85 13.35 13.68
N GLU A 90 -21.32 14.29 12.86
CA GLU A 90 -20.54 14.86 11.75
C GLU A 90 -19.23 15.49 12.25
N LYS A 91 -19.30 16.30 13.31
CA LYS A 91 -18.11 16.92 13.93
C LYS A 91 -17.14 15.88 14.48
N SER A 92 -17.64 14.78 15.06
CA SER A 92 -16.77 13.70 15.56
C SER A 92 -16.05 12.96 14.44
N ILE A 93 -16.72 12.76 13.30
CA ILE A 93 -16.15 12.14 12.10
C ILE A 93 -15.07 13.05 11.50
N GLU A 94 -15.37 14.35 11.35
CA GLU A 94 -14.39 15.31 10.84
C GLU A 94 -13.13 15.35 11.72
N LEU A 95 -13.30 15.42 13.04
CA LEU A 95 -12.17 15.45 13.99
C LEU A 95 -11.30 14.19 13.92
N GLU A 96 -11.89 13.01 13.67
CA GLU A 96 -11.14 11.76 13.55
C GLU A 96 -10.38 11.64 12.21
N MET A 97 -10.75 12.45 11.21
CA MET A 97 -10.13 12.50 9.88
C MET A 97 -9.08 13.61 9.72
N VAL A 98 -8.97 14.54 10.68
CA VAL A 98 -7.92 15.58 10.67
C VAL A 98 -6.55 14.94 10.91
N SER A 99 -5.61 15.24 10.01
CA SER A 99 -4.22 14.82 10.12
C SER A 99 -3.44 15.75 11.06
N ASP A 100 -2.75 15.17 12.04
CA ASP A 100 -1.91 15.90 13.00
C ASP A 100 -0.45 16.05 12.51
N GLU A 101 0.35 16.89 13.15
CA GLU A 101 1.78 17.03 12.87
C GLU A 101 2.54 15.71 13.14
N MET A 102 2.09 14.93 14.13
CA MET A 102 2.64 13.59 14.36
C MET A 102 2.41 12.67 13.16
N ASP A 103 1.23 12.71 12.54
CA ASP A 103 0.91 11.89 11.36
C ASP A 103 1.84 12.23 10.20
N LYS A 104 2.04 13.52 9.94
CA LYS A 104 2.96 14.00 8.89
C LYS A 104 4.40 13.52 9.13
N LEU A 105 4.88 13.55 10.37
CA LEU A 105 6.22 13.05 10.71
C LEU A 105 6.35 11.53 10.51
N ILE A 106 5.31 10.76 10.86
CA ILE A 106 5.28 9.31 10.62
C ILE A 106 5.31 9.02 9.12
N GLU A 107 4.50 9.73 8.34
CA GLU A 107 4.45 9.60 6.89
C GLU A 107 5.82 9.89 6.26
N LEU A 108 6.45 11.01 6.62
CA LEU A 108 7.78 11.37 6.11
C LEU A 108 8.85 10.32 6.44
N LYS A 109 8.93 9.88 7.70
CA LYS A 109 9.92 8.88 8.13
C LYS A 109 9.69 7.52 7.46
N SER A 110 8.44 7.14 7.27
CA SER A 110 8.09 5.86 6.62
C SER A 110 8.37 5.90 5.13
N ASN A 111 8.09 7.03 4.47
CA ASN A 111 8.39 7.22 3.04
C ASN A 111 9.88 7.09 2.74
N VAL A 112 10.76 7.59 3.62
CA VAL A 112 12.21 7.43 3.48
C VAL A 112 12.60 5.95 3.43
N ILE A 113 11.99 5.10 4.26
CA ILE A 113 12.25 3.66 4.25
C ILE A 113 11.70 3.02 2.97
N GLY A 114 10.48 3.36 2.56
CA GLY A 114 9.86 2.86 1.33
C GLY A 114 10.69 3.18 0.08
N PHE A 115 11.08 4.45 -0.09
CA PHE A 115 11.93 4.87 -1.20
C PHE A 115 13.35 4.32 -1.11
N GLY A 116 13.90 4.14 0.09
CA GLY A 116 15.19 3.49 0.29
C GLY A 116 15.19 2.05 -0.27
N VAL A 117 14.15 1.28 0.03
CA VAL A 117 13.97 -0.10 -0.47
C VAL A 117 13.78 -0.11 -1.99
N ALA A 118 12.93 0.77 -2.51
CA ALA A 118 12.71 0.90 -3.95
C ALA A 118 14.02 1.24 -4.69
N GLY A 119 14.80 2.19 -4.15
CA GLY A 119 16.09 2.60 -4.69
C GLY A 119 17.14 1.49 -4.67
N VAL A 120 17.23 0.72 -3.57
CA VAL A 120 18.09 -0.48 -3.51
C VAL A 120 17.70 -1.48 -4.58
N GLY A 121 16.42 -1.74 -4.77
CA GLY A 121 15.96 -2.65 -5.82
C GLY A 121 16.23 -2.15 -7.24
N PHE A 122 16.15 -0.85 -7.48
CA PHE A 122 16.57 -0.28 -8.76
C PHE A 122 18.05 -0.55 -9.05
N VAL A 123 18.92 -0.32 -8.06
CA VAL A 123 20.36 -0.61 -8.19
C VAL A 123 20.60 -2.11 -8.41
N LEU A 124 19.89 -2.99 -7.68
CA LEU A 124 19.97 -4.44 -7.89
C LEU A 124 19.51 -4.85 -9.30
N GLY A 125 18.49 -4.19 -9.85
CA GLY A 125 18.04 -4.40 -11.21
C GLY A 125 19.12 -4.06 -12.25
N LEU A 126 19.86 -2.96 -12.04
CA LEU A 126 21.00 -2.60 -12.90
C LEU A 126 22.15 -3.60 -12.77
N ILE A 127 22.46 -4.05 -11.56
CA ILE A 127 23.49 -5.08 -11.33
C ILE A 127 23.10 -6.38 -12.05
N ALA A 128 21.83 -6.76 -12.05
CA ALA A 128 21.37 -7.94 -12.78
C ALA A 128 21.68 -7.84 -14.29
N LEU A 129 21.48 -6.68 -14.90
CA LEU A 129 21.84 -6.47 -16.31
C LEU A 129 23.35 -6.57 -16.55
N VAL A 130 24.17 -6.06 -15.63
CA VAL A 130 25.64 -6.16 -15.73
C VAL A 130 26.13 -7.62 -15.66
N LEU A 131 25.36 -8.49 -15.01
CA LEU A 131 25.63 -9.93 -14.90
C LEU A 131 24.98 -10.76 -16.02
N ASP A 132 24.60 -10.13 -17.13
CA ASP A 132 23.98 -10.76 -18.31
C ASP A 132 22.63 -11.46 -18.02
N TYR A 133 21.93 -11.09 -16.94
CA TYR A 133 20.54 -11.54 -16.75
C TYR A 133 19.59 -10.84 -17.72
N SER A 134 18.49 -11.52 -18.05
CA SER A 134 17.44 -10.99 -18.93
C SER A 134 16.83 -9.68 -18.39
N VAL A 135 16.45 -8.78 -19.30
CA VAL A 135 15.74 -7.54 -18.96
C VAL A 135 14.44 -7.81 -18.21
N ALA A 136 13.79 -8.96 -18.44
CA ALA A 136 12.63 -9.37 -17.66
C ALA A 136 12.95 -9.55 -16.16
N VAL A 137 14.16 -10.01 -15.81
CA VAL A 137 14.60 -10.14 -14.41
C VAL A 137 14.71 -8.76 -13.77
N MET A 138 15.36 -7.80 -14.46
CA MET A 138 15.44 -6.42 -13.99
C MET A 138 14.04 -5.84 -13.73
N LEU A 139 13.13 -5.98 -14.70
CA LEU A 139 11.76 -5.47 -14.56
C LEU A 139 11.08 -6.07 -13.33
N ASN A 140 11.14 -7.39 -13.14
CA ASN A 140 10.52 -8.06 -11.99
C ASN A 140 11.15 -7.63 -10.66
N VAL A 141 12.48 -7.48 -10.61
CA VAL A 141 13.19 -6.98 -9.41
C VAL A 141 12.73 -5.57 -9.06
N MET A 142 12.62 -4.68 -10.05
CA MET A 142 12.11 -3.33 -9.83
C MET A 142 10.65 -3.36 -9.33
N PHE A 143 9.78 -4.08 -10.02
CA PHE A 143 8.37 -4.16 -9.63
C PHE A 143 8.20 -4.72 -8.20
N ALA A 144 8.97 -5.75 -7.87
CA ALA A 144 9.03 -6.32 -6.52
C ALA A 144 9.51 -5.30 -5.50
N SER A 145 10.59 -4.56 -5.77
CA SER A 145 11.16 -3.62 -4.82
C SER A 145 10.26 -2.42 -4.55
N PHE A 146 9.57 -1.90 -5.57
CA PHE A 146 8.56 -0.86 -5.39
C PHE A 146 7.40 -1.35 -4.53
N SER A 147 6.91 -2.57 -4.79
CA SER A 147 5.80 -3.15 -4.05
C SER A 147 6.16 -3.51 -2.60
N ILE A 148 7.36 -4.08 -2.39
CA ILE A 148 7.88 -4.37 -1.05
C ILE A 148 8.19 -3.06 -0.30
N GLY A 149 8.69 -2.04 -1.00
CA GLY A 149 8.93 -0.72 -0.44
C GLY A 149 7.65 -0.09 0.13
N SER A 150 6.54 -0.12 -0.62
CA SER A 150 5.26 0.40 -0.13
C SER A 150 4.67 -0.43 1.02
N ILE A 151 4.87 -1.75 1.02
CA ILE A 151 4.49 -2.62 2.15
C ILE A 151 5.31 -2.27 3.40
N LEU A 152 6.62 -2.10 3.26
CA LEU A 152 7.51 -1.76 4.38
C LEU A 152 7.25 -0.34 4.89
N GLU A 153 6.91 0.60 4.02
CA GLU A 153 6.41 1.92 4.39
C GLU A 153 5.19 1.78 5.32
N GLY A 154 4.16 1.03 4.92
CA GLY A 154 2.98 0.79 5.76
C GLY A 154 3.32 0.09 7.09
N ILE A 155 4.18 -0.94 7.06
CA ILE A 155 4.62 -1.62 8.29
C ILE A 155 5.32 -0.64 9.24
N THR A 156 6.16 0.25 8.69
CA THR A 156 6.87 1.25 9.47
C THR A 156 5.90 2.30 10.04
N GLN A 157 4.92 2.76 9.26
CA GLN A 157 3.86 3.63 9.76
C GLN A 157 3.17 2.98 10.97
N LEU A 158 2.73 1.72 10.83
CA LEU A 158 2.07 0.98 11.89
C LEU A 158 2.96 0.81 13.14
N TYR A 159 4.26 0.57 12.95
CA TYR A 159 5.22 0.50 14.03
C TYR A 159 5.34 1.83 14.79
N PHE A 160 5.49 2.95 14.06
CA PHE A 160 5.57 4.28 14.69
C PHE A 160 4.28 4.71 15.36
N TYR A 161 3.12 4.36 14.80
CA TYR A 161 1.82 4.61 15.44
C TYR A 161 1.68 3.91 16.79
N ARG A 162 2.19 2.68 16.91
CA ARG A 162 2.09 1.89 18.15
C ARG A 162 3.13 2.24 19.19
N LYS A 163 4.37 2.51 18.76
CA LYS A 163 5.50 2.75 19.66
C LYS A 163 5.66 4.22 20.05
N GLY A 164 5.07 5.12 19.26
CA GLY A 164 5.34 6.55 19.36
C GLY A 164 6.66 6.92 18.65
N ILE A 165 6.76 8.18 18.24
CA ILE A 165 7.97 8.72 17.62
C ILE A 165 8.85 9.26 18.75
N ASN A 166 10.07 8.73 18.89
CA ASN A 166 11.08 9.42 19.70
C ASN A 166 11.55 10.64 18.91
N HIS A 167 11.42 11.81 19.54
CA HIS A 167 12.06 13.04 19.09
C HIS A 167 13.57 12.78 19.10
N GLY A 168 14.13 12.58 17.90
CA GLY A 168 15.57 12.61 17.69
C GLY A 168 16.03 14.05 17.57
#